data_AF-A0A8J7ZI09-F1
#
_entry.id   AF-A0A8J7ZI09-F1
#
_cell.length_a   1.000
_cell.length_b   1.000
_cell.length_c   1.000
_cell.angle_alpha   90.00
_cell.angle_beta   90.00
_cell.angle_gamma   90.00
#
_symmetry.space_group_name_H-M   'P 1'
#
loop_
_entity.id
_entity.type
_entity.pdbx_description
1 polymer ?
#
loop_
_entity_poly.entity_id
_entity_poly.type
_entity_poly.pdbx_seq_one_letter_code
_entity_poly.pdbx_strand_id
1 'polypeptide(L)'
;MHSLDYPTKPTSYDDQSLQTFVESHERAYRRNTLLARWGSGLIAQSCYFDWTVTLETDERAGLGRCQYTYNETYESGDDLVTGDSPTTVVTYYVDDSLIARAEKTGAANERDTLDPDPWESGVVLEPSE
;
A
#
# COMPACT_ATOMS: atom_id res chain seq x y z
N MET A 1 3.80 19.77 5.95
CA MET A 1 4.08 18.60 5.10
C MET A 1 2.75 18.09 4.57
N HIS A 2 2.63 17.79 3.27
CA HIS A 2 1.33 17.50 2.64
C HIS A 2 1.08 15.99 2.49
N SER A 3 -0.21 15.61 2.46
CA SER A 3 -0.69 14.30 1.99
C SER A 3 -0.14 14.01 0.60
N LEU A 4 0.03 12.73 0.29
CA LEU A 4 0.26 12.31 -1.09
C LEU A 4 -1.09 12.06 -1.75
N ASP A 5 -1.25 12.59 -2.95
CA ASP A 5 -2.37 12.23 -3.80
C ASP A 5 -2.24 10.74 -4.17
N TYR A 6 -3.38 10.05 -4.12
CA TYR A 6 -3.44 8.68 -4.61
C TYR A 6 -3.23 8.67 -6.13
N PRO A 7 -2.53 7.65 -6.67
CA PRO A 7 -2.39 7.54 -8.11
C PRO A 7 -3.77 7.32 -8.76
N THR A 8 -3.96 7.85 -9.95
CA THR A 8 -5.13 7.49 -10.78
C THR A 8 -5.12 6.00 -11.06
N LYS A 9 -6.30 5.37 -11.05
CA LYS A 9 -6.44 3.96 -11.46
C LYS A 9 -5.87 3.77 -12.88
N PRO A 10 -5.23 2.62 -13.14
CA PRO A 10 -4.69 2.37 -14.46
C PRO A 10 -5.83 2.15 -15.47
N THR A 11 -5.62 2.51 -16.73
CA THR A 11 -6.60 2.31 -17.81
C THR A 11 -6.58 0.88 -18.36
N SER A 12 -5.58 0.09 -17.98
CA SER A 12 -5.43 -1.34 -18.27
C SER A 12 -4.82 -2.03 -17.06
N TYR A 13 -5.22 -3.26 -16.79
CA TYR A 13 -4.72 -4.03 -15.65
C TYR A 13 -3.59 -4.99 -16.00
N ASP A 14 -2.87 -4.77 -17.12
CA ASP A 14 -1.66 -5.53 -17.43
C ASP A 14 -0.64 -5.48 -16.28
N ASP A 15 0.27 -6.46 -16.26
CA ASP A 15 1.17 -6.67 -15.14
C ASP A 15 1.94 -5.41 -14.73
N GLN A 16 2.46 -4.68 -15.72
CA GLN A 16 3.26 -3.49 -15.45
C GLN A 16 2.42 -2.36 -14.86
N SER A 17 1.24 -2.13 -15.43
CA SER A 17 0.33 -1.08 -15.01
C SER A 17 -0.22 -1.34 -13.61
N LEU A 18 -0.60 -2.59 -13.33
CA LEU A 18 -1.10 -3.00 -12.02
C LEU A 18 -0.01 -2.93 -10.94
N GLN A 19 1.19 -3.44 -11.20
CA GLN A 19 2.30 -3.37 -10.24
C GLN A 19 2.68 -1.92 -9.93
N THR A 20 2.77 -1.07 -10.96
CA THR A 20 3.06 0.37 -10.80
C THR A 20 1.99 1.06 -9.96
N PHE A 21 0.71 0.75 -10.22
CA PHE A 21 -0.40 1.27 -9.44
C PHE A 21 -0.33 0.82 -7.98
N VAL A 22 -0.17 -0.48 -7.71
CA VAL A 22 -0.10 -1.04 -6.35
C VAL A 22 1.02 -0.40 -5.52
N GLU A 23 2.23 -0.27 -6.06
CA GLU A 23 3.34 0.37 -5.32
C GLU A 23 3.08 1.85 -5.05
N SER A 24 2.58 2.58 -6.06
CA SER A 24 2.31 4.01 -5.94
C SER A 24 1.17 4.26 -4.95
N HIS A 25 0.14 3.43 -5.00
CA HIS A 25 -1.02 3.50 -4.13
C HIS A 25 -0.64 3.15 -2.70
N GLU A 26 0.12 2.08 -2.48
CA GLU A 26 0.57 1.69 -1.14
C GLU A 26 1.49 2.74 -0.51
N ARG A 27 2.37 3.37 -1.31
CA ARG A 27 3.21 4.47 -0.85
C ARG A 27 2.38 5.67 -0.39
N ALA A 28 1.35 6.04 -1.16
CA ALA A 28 0.42 7.11 -0.80
C ALA A 28 -0.40 6.75 0.45
N TYR A 29 -0.95 5.53 0.49
CA TYR A 29 -1.73 5.00 1.61
C TYR A 29 -0.93 5.04 2.92
N ARG A 30 0.31 4.52 2.91
CA ARG A 30 1.14 4.48 4.12
C ARG A 30 1.50 5.89 4.56
N ARG A 31 1.89 6.77 3.64
CA ARG A 31 2.20 8.17 3.98
C ARG A 31 1.00 8.91 4.55
N ASN A 32 -0.18 8.76 3.96
CA ASN A 32 -1.40 9.40 4.44
C ASN A 32 -1.83 8.85 5.80
N THR A 33 -1.66 7.54 6.04
CA THR A 33 -1.89 6.92 7.35
C THR A 33 -0.97 7.52 8.42
N LEU A 34 0.32 7.70 8.11
CA LEU A 34 1.28 8.28 9.05
C LEU A 34 1.07 9.78 9.28
N LEU A 35 0.65 10.51 8.25
CA LEU A 35 0.22 11.90 8.40
C LEU A 35 -1.04 12.03 9.24
N ALA A 36 -2.01 11.12 9.09
CA ALA A 36 -3.19 11.10 9.94
C ALA A 36 -2.84 10.79 11.41
N ARG A 37 -1.83 9.94 11.64
CA ARG A 37 -1.36 9.58 12.99
C ARG A 37 -0.55 10.69 13.67
N TRP A 38 0.40 11.27 12.96
CA TRP A 38 1.42 12.17 13.54
C TRP A 38 1.22 13.64 13.16
N GLY A 39 0.37 13.94 12.17
CA GLY A 39 0.10 15.29 11.70
C GLY A 39 1.36 16.00 11.22
N SER A 40 1.55 17.24 11.70
CA SER A 40 2.75 18.03 11.42
C SER A 40 4.01 17.48 12.09
N GLY A 41 3.87 16.57 13.06
CA GLY A 41 4.99 15.93 13.75
C GLY A 41 5.65 14.83 12.90
N LEU A 42 5.07 14.39 11.78
CA LEU A 42 5.78 13.52 10.85
C LEU A 42 6.87 14.32 10.12
N ILE A 43 8.12 13.93 10.32
CA ILE A 43 9.29 14.62 9.75
C ILE A 43 9.75 13.96 8.47
N ALA A 44 9.88 12.63 8.49
CA ALA A 44 10.35 11.85 7.35
C ALA A 44 9.68 10.48 7.30
N GLN A 45 9.61 9.94 6.09
CA GLN A 45 9.11 8.61 5.83
C GLN A 45 9.76 8.07 4.56
N SER A 46 10.13 6.79 4.58
CA SER A 46 10.55 6.06 3.38
C SER A 46 9.82 4.72 3.31
N CYS A 47 9.51 4.27 2.11
CA CYS A 47 8.87 2.98 1.85
C CYS A 47 9.75 2.18 0.89
N TYR A 48 10.10 0.97 1.28
CA TYR A 48 10.96 0.07 0.52
C TYR A 48 10.19 -1.20 0.16
N PHE A 49 10.00 -1.43 -1.13
CA PHE A 49 9.32 -2.61 -1.66
C PHE A 49 10.35 -3.70 -1.94
N ASP A 50 10.17 -4.86 -1.30
CA ASP A 50 10.99 -6.05 -1.57
C ASP A 50 10.62 -6.68 -2.92
N TRP A 51 9.33 -6.73 -3.20
CA TRP A 51 8.76 -7.22 -4.44
C TRP A 51 7.30 -6.80 -4.59
N THR A 52 6.86 -6.76 -5.84
CA THR A 52 5.47 -6.57 -6.25
C THR A 52 5.18 -7.56 -7.37
N VAL A 53 4.02 -8.22 -7.33
CA VAL A 53 3.61 -9.22 -8.32
C VAL A 53 2.14 -9.02 -8.70
N THR A 54 1.81 -9.41 -9.93
CA THR A 54 0.43 -9.63 -10.35
C THR A 54 0.06 -11.07 -10.02
N LEU A 55 -1.09 -11.27 -9.38
CA LEU A 55 -1.67 -12.58 -9.12
C LEU A 55 -2.67 -12.95 -10.22
N GLU A 56 -3.52 -12.00 -10.59
CA GLU A 56 -4.56 -12.18 -11.60
C GLU A 56 -4.84 -10.85 -12.29
N THR A 57 -5.21 -10.90 -13.56
CA THR A 57 -5.61 -9.73 -14.33
C THR A 57 -6.62 -10.12 -15.42
N ASP A 58 -7.57 -9.22 -15.67
CA ASP A 58 -8.41 -9.22 -16.85
C ASP A 58 -8.56 -7.78 -17.42
N GLU A 59 -9.46 -7.58 -18.39
CA GLU A 59 -9.66 -6.26 -19.02
C GLU A 59 -10.23 -5.18 -18.08
N ARG A 60 -10.78 -5.56 -16.93
CA ARG A 60 -11.57 -4.70 -16.02
C ARG A 60 -11.11 -4.72 -14.57
N ALA A 61 -10.30 -5.68 -14.19
CA ALA A 61 -9.80 -5.80 -12.83
C ALA A 61 -8.38 -6.39 -12.78
N GLY A 62 -7.69 -6.09 -11.70
CA GLY A 62 -6.38 -6.63 -11.38
C GLY A 62 -6.26 -6.98 -9.90
N LEU A 63 -5.63 -8.12 -9.63
CA LEU A 63 -5.25 -8.56 -8.31
C LEU A 63 -3.72 -8.50 -8.19
N GLY A 64 -3.23 -7.54 -7.42
CA GLY A 64 -1.79 -7.32 -7.23
C GLY A 64 -1.38 -7.48 -5.78
N ARG A 65 -0.12 -7.82 -5.54
CA ARG A 65 0.41 -8.02 -4.19
C ARG A 65 1.79 -7.43 -4.06
N CYS A 66 2.06 -6.78 -2.94
CA CYS A 66 3.37 -6.24 -2.62
C CYS A 66 3.81 -6.65 -1.22
N GLN A 67 5.12 -6.82 -1.05
CA GLN A 67 5.76 -6.88 0.25
C GLN A 67 6.69 -5.69 0.41
N TYR A 68 6.60 -5.03 1.55
CA TYR A 68 7.39 -3.85 1.81
C TYR A 68 7.71 -3.68 3.30
N THR A 69 8.67 -2.82 3.56
CA THR A 69 8.94 -2.22 4.87
C THR A 69 8.89 -0.71 4.73
N TYR A 70 8.69 -0.02 5.84
CA TYR A 70 8.79 1.43 5.86
C TYR A 70 9.49 1.89 7.14
N ASN A 71 10.10 3.06 7.06
CA ASN A 71 10.58 3.76 8.24
C ASN A 71 9.87 5.10 8.37
N GLU A 72 9.82 5.59 9.60
CA GLU A 72 9.25 6.87 9.94
C GLU A 72 10.11 7.59 10.96
N THR A 73 10.19 8.90 10.82
CA THR A 73 10.74 9.79 11.84
C THR A 73 9.68 10.80 12.21
N TYR A 74 9.37 10.91 13.50
CA TYR A 74 8.37 11.84 14.02
C TYR A 74 8.80 12.50 15.32
N GLU A 75 8.21 13.66 15.62
CA GLU A 75 8.37 14.36 16.88
C GLU A 75 7.50 13.75 17.98
N SER A 76 8.09 13.51 19.14
CA SER A 76 7.40 13.05 20.35
C SER A 76 7.89 13.84 21.56
N GLY A 77 7.20 14.93 21.88
CA GLY A 77 7.68 15.89 22.88
C GLY A 77 8.85 16.69 22.30
N ASP A 78 9.98 16.72 23.02
CA ASP A 78 11.20 17.40 22.58
C ASP A 78 12.17 16.48 21.80
N ASP A 79 11.78 15.21 21.60
CA ASP A 79 12.62 14.19 20.96
C ASP A 79 12.16 13.86 19.53
N LEU A 80 13.12 13.46 18.71
CA LEU A 80 12.88 12.82 17.42
C LEU A 80 12.95 11.31 17.58
N VAL A 81 11.85 10.62 17.29
CA VAL A 81 11.77 9.17 17.33
C VAL A 81 11.85 8.64 15.91
N THR A 82 12.73 7.67 15.68
CA THR A 82 12.80 6.91 14.43
C THR A 82 12.36 5.48 14.69
N GLY A 83 11.47 4.96 13.85
CA GLY A 83 10.97 3.60 13.93
C GLY A 83 11.01 2.91 12.57
N ASP A 84 11.29 1.62 12.60
CA ASP A 84 11.18 0.73 11.45
C ASP A 84 9.94 -0.16 11.60
N SER A 85 9.23 -0.36 10.49
CA SER A 85 8.11 -1.28 10.46
C SER A 85 8.59 -2.73 10.40
N PRO A 86 7.81 -3.68 10.92
CA PRO A 86 7.94 -5.06 10.47
C PRO A 86 7.69 -5.15 8.96
N THR A 87 8.15 -6.23 8.33
CA THR A 87 7.74 -6.59 6.97
C THR A 87 6.23 -6.67 6.89
N THR A 88 5.65 -6.08 5.86
CA THR A 88 4.21 -6.01 5.63
C THR A 88 3.91 -6.55 4.24
N VAL A 89 2.87 -7.36 4.15
CA VAL A 89 2.36 -7.91 2.89
C VAL A 89 0.97 -7.35 2.68
N VAL A 90 0.71 -6.84 1.48
CA VAL A 90 -0.58 -6.27 1.12
C VAL A 90 -1.04 -6.85 -0.21
N THR A 91 -2.27 -7.31 -0.25
CA THR A 91 -2.96 -7.72 -1.47
C THR A 91 -4.02 -6.70 -1.82
N TYR A 92 -4.08 -6.34 -3.09
CA TYR A 92 -5.01 -5.38 -3.67
C TYR A 92 -5.85 -6.07 -4.73
N TYR A 93 -7.17 -5.91 -4.62
CA TYR A 93 -8.07 -6.03 -5.76
C TYR A 93 -8.42 -4.62 -6.24
N VAL A 94 -8.33 -4.39 -7.55
CA VAL A 94 -8.57 -3.11 -8.18
C VAL A 94 -9.46 -3.32 -9.38
N ASP A 95 -10.59 -2.61 -9.45
CA ASP A 95 -11.43 -2.53 -10.65
C ASP A 95 -11.86 -1.07 -10.87
N ASP A 96 -12.69 -0.82 -11.89
CA ASP A 96 -13.20 0.52 -12.18
C ASP A 96 -14.00 1.13 -11.01
N SER A 97 -14.70 0.30 -10.24
CA SER A 97 -15.64 0.71 -9.19
C SER A 97 -15.00 0.94 -7.83
N LEU A 98 -14.00 0.14 -7.45
CA LEU A 98 -13.46 0.10 -6.09
C LEU A 98 -11.99 -0.34 -6.05
N ILE A 99 -11.40 -0.20 -4.86
CA ILE A 99 -10.10 -0.74 -4.50
C ILE A 99 -10.30 -1.48 -3.16
N ALA A 100 -10.06 -2.78 -3.12
CA ALA A 100 -10.07 -3.55 -1.87
C ALA A 100 -8.62 -3.87 -1.47
N ARG A 101 -8.27 -3.59 -0.21
CA ARG A 101 -6.92 -3.73 0.33
C ARG A 101 -6.94 -4.61 1.56
N ALA A 102 -6.21 -5.72 1.54
CA ALA A 102 -5.97 -6.54 2.73
C ALA A 102 -4.49 -6.51 3.12
N GLU A 103 -4.22 -6.38 4.42
CA GLU A 103 -2.87 -6.27 4.97
C GLU A 103 -2.61 -7.37 5.99
N LYS A 104 -1.38 -7.88 5.99
CA LYS A 104 -0.86 -8.80 6.99
C LYS A 104 0.55 -8.41 7.38
N THR A 105 0.83 -8.43 8.69
CA THR A 105 2.19 -8.25 9.20
C THR A 105 2.97 -9.57 9.15
N GLY A 106 4.24 -9.49 8.76
CA GLY A 106 5.14 -10.62 8.57
C GLY A 106 5.50 -10.80 7.09
N ALA A 107 6.58 -11.54 6.84
CA ALA A 107 6.97 -11.90 5.49
C ALA A 107 6.05 -12.99 4.93
N ALA A 108 5.79 -12.94 3.63
CA ALA A 108 5.18 -14.05 2.91
C ALA A 108 6.26 -14.95 2.32
N ASN A 109 6.16 -16.25 2.62
CA ASN A 109 7.04 -17.26 2.01
C ASN A 109 6.64 -17.55 0.56
N GLU A 110 5.37 -17.33 0.22
CA GLU A 110 4.81 -17.61 -1.10
C GLU A 110 4.21 -16.32 -1.67
N ARG A 111 4.67 -15.95 -2.87
CA ARG A 111 4.26 -14.72 -3.56
C ARG A 111 2.91 -14.88 -4.26
N ASP A 112 2.62 -16.09 -4.73
CA ASP A 112 1.51 -16.39 -5.63
C ASP A 112 0.24 -16.86 -4.88
N THR A 113 0.20 -16.67 -3.56
CA THR A 113 -0.97 -17.01 -2.72
C THR A 113 -1.84 -15.80 -2.43
N LEU A 114 -3.13 -16.07 -2.23
CA LEU A 114 -4.11 -15.10 -1.78
C LEU A 114 -4.17 -15.02 -0.25
N ASP A 115 -3.05 -14.64 0.39
CA ASP A 115 -2.97 -14.45 1.85
C ASP A 115 -2.12 -13.20 2.17
N PRO A 116 -2.73 -12.05 2.48
CA PRO A 116 -4.13 -11.90 2.83
C PRO A 116 -5.06 -11.82 1.59
N ASP A 117 -6.31 -12.25 1.74
CA ASP A 117 -7.36 -12.14 0.73
C ASP A 117 -8.13 -10.81 0.89
N PRO A 118 -8.17 -9.93 -0.15
CA PRO A 118 -8.97 -8.71 -0.17
C PRO A 118 -10.47 -8.89 0.09
N TRP A 119 -11.05 -10.04 -0.24
CA TRP A 119 -12.48 -10.30 -0.07
C TRP A 119 -12.82 -10.85 1.31
N GLU A 120 -11.90 -11.58 1.94
CA GLU A 120 -12.12 -12.14 3.28
C GLU A 120 -11.72 -11.17 4.40
N SER A 121 -10.63 -10.42 4.19
CA SER A 121 -9.99 -9.62 5.24
C SER A 121 -9.71 -8.17 4.82
N GLY A 122 -10.08 -7.80 3.59
CA GLY A 122 -9.80 -6.48 3.05
C GLY A 122 -10.80 -5.42 3.49
N VAL A 123 -10.34 -4.18 3.36
CA VAL A 123 -11.15 -2.98 3.47
C VAL A 123 -11.31 -2.36 2.09
N VAL A 124 -12.53 -1.91 1.78
CA VAL A 124 -12.76 -1.11 0.57
C VAL A 124 -12.28 0.31 0.84
N LEU A 125 -11.36 0.77 0.01
CA LEU A 125 -10.88 2.14 0.02
C LEU A 125 -11.78 2.98 -0.87
N GLU A 126 -12.15 4.17 -0.41
CA GLU A 126 -12.95 5.07 -1.24
C GLU A 126 -12.14 5.46 -2.49
N PRO A 127 -12.77 5.45 -3.69
CA PRO A 127 -12.10 5.94 -4.87
C PRO A 127 -11.78 7.42 -4.66
N SER A 128 -10.50 7.76 -4.76
CA SER A 128 -10.07 9.15 -4.77
C SER A 128 -10.68 9.87 -5.99
N GLU A 129 -11.48 10.91 -5.71
CA GLU A 129 -12.17 11.77 -6.70
C GLU A 129 -11.19 12.51 -7.64
#